data_AF-A0A7V3QK19-F1
#
_entry.id   AF-A0A7V3QK19-F1
#
_cell.length_a   1.000
_cell.length_b   1.000
_cell.length_c   1.000
_cell.angle_alpha   90.00
_cell.angle_beta   90.00
_cell.angle_gamma   90.00
#
_symmetry.space_group_name_H-M   'P 1'
#
loop_
_entity.id
_entity.type
_entity.pdbx_description
1 polymer ?
#
loop_
_entity_poly.entity_id
_entity_poly.type
_entity_poly.pdbx_seq_one_letter_code
_entity_poly.pdbx_strand_id
1 'polypeptide(L)'
;MNNLEKFQQLLKEIFQFDSSELDFGIYRILNYKRKQIEKFINEDLKGKVESAFAKHKDERLKNIDKKFENIKEKIIQTLGDEAFTPIGDLKEEYKKTNIGKDFITLKEQKEEAEKIDEIKGNVFNDLYNFFSRYYEEGDFIPQYRYSIKGHKYAIPYNGEEVKLYWANEDQYYIKTGLLFRDYTFKAGSNKVVFRTVSAKEELGSNKATKQRFFILDDENPIEEENNEIIVRFQYRELFENEDIIKDYKQKFRDNGSKSNNEEDKGSQIKQERLNEIIQEKIINNLKNDNIKLFLQKEYKRDSKDNLITLLEYHLNRFTAKNTKDY
;
A
#
# COMPACT_ATOMS: atom_id res chain seq x y z
N MET A 1 -11.31 -11.29 7.12
CA MET A 1 -10.06 -11.34 6.35
C MET A 1 -9.06 -12.19 7.12
N ASN A 2 -8.65 -13.33 6.56
CA ASN A 2 -7.66 -14.26 7.11
C ASN A 2 -6.26 -13.59 7.15
N ASN A 3 -5.33 -14.07 7.99
CA ASN A 3 -3.94 -13.62 8.06
C ASN A 3 -3.24 -13.66 6.69
N LEU A 4 -3.49 -14.71 5.89
CA LEU A 4 -2.97 -14.79 4.52
C LEU A 4 -3.48 -13.64 3.64
N GLU A 5 -4.80 -13.41 3.63
CA GLU A 5 -5.42 -12.35 2.82
C GLU A 5 -4.92 -10.96 3.22
N LYS A 6 -4.78 -10.71 4.54
CA LYS A 6 -4.20 -9.45 5.05
C LYS A 6 -2.77 -9.24 4.54
N PHE A 7 -1.94 -10.29 4.58
CA PHE A 7 -0.58 -10.19 4.08
C PHE A 7 -0.52 -10.02 2.55
N GLN A 8 -1.40 -10.69 1.81
CA GLN A 8 -1.52 -10.51 0.36
C GLN A 8 -1.93 -9.08 -0.01
N GLN A 9 -2.86 -8.47 0.75
CA GLN A 9 -3.25 -7.07 0.56
C GLN A 9 -2.04 -6.13 0.77
N LEU A 10 -1.29 -6.32 1.87
CA LEU A 10 -0.10 -5.54 2.15
C LEU A 10 0.96 -5.68 1.05
N LEU A 11 1.18 -6.89 0.52
CA LEU A 11 2.12 -7.07 -0.60
C LEU A 11 1.65 -6.36 -1.86
N LYS A 12 0.34 -6.36 -2.17
CA LYS A 12 -0.20 -5.60 -3.30
C LYS A 12 0.02 -4.09 -3.13
N GLU A 13 -0.08 -3.57 -1.90
CA GLU A 13 0.23 -2.18 -1.58
C GLU A 13 1.73 -1.88 -1.73
N ILE A 14 2.61 -2.77 -1.27
CA ILE A 14 4.08 -2.63 -1.39
C ILE A 14 4.53 -2.65 -2.86
N PHE A 15 3.99 -3.59 -3.65
CA PHE A 15 4.25 -3.68 -5.08
C PHE A 15 3.43 -2.70 -5.93
N GLN A 16 2.67 -1.83 -5.27
CA GLN A 16 1.94 -0.73 -5.88
C GLN A 16 0.99 -1.17 -7.01
N PHE A 17 0.19 -2.21 -6.78
CA PHE A 17 -0.79 -2.67 -7.76
C PHE A 17 -1.84 -1.60 -8.13
N ASP A 18 -2.05 -0.64 -7.23
CA ASP A 18 -2.92 0.52 -7.43
C ASP A 18 -2.24 1.69 -8.16
N SER A 19 -0.96 1.56 -8.54
CA SER A 19 -0.30 2.55 -9.39
C SER A 19 -0.87 2.49 -10.80
N SER A 20 -0.97 3.67 -11.41
CA SER A 20 -1.37 3.84 -12.80
C SER A 20 -0.52 2.96 -13.73
N GLU A 21 -1.10 2.47 -14.84
CA GLU A 21 -0.43 1.60 -15.83
C GLU A 21 0.61 2.38 -16.67
N LEU A 22 1.53 3.05 -15.98
CA LEU A 22 2.56 3.87 -16.58
C LEU A 22 3.61 3.00 -17.27
N ASP A 23 3.97 3.36 -18.51
CA ASP A 23 4.95 2.61 -19.30
C ASP A 23 6.32 3.32 -19.37
N PHE A 24 6.83 3.76 -18.21
CA PHE A 24 8.18 4.34 -18.12
C PHE A 24 8.87 3.96 -16.80
N GLY A 25 10.20 4.11 -16.76
CA GLY A 25 11.01 3.89 -15.56
C GLY A 25 10.78 2.53 -14.90
N ILE A 26 10.62 2.53 -13.56
CA ILE A 26 10.34 1.32 -12.77
C ILE A 26 8.95 0.75 -13.06
N TYR A 27 7.97 1.60 -13.41
CA TYR A 27 6.60 1.17 -13.71
C TYR A 27 6.54 0.21 -14.89
N ARG A 28 7.36 0.42 -15.93
CA ARG A 28 7.48 -0.54 -17.04
C ARG A 28 7.91 -1.93 -16.58
N ILE A 29 8.90 -2.00 -15.68
CA ILE A 29 9.39 -3.27 -15.14
C ILE A 29 8.30 -3.93 -14.28
N LEU A 30 7.64 -3.15 -13.42
CA LEU A 30 6.54 -3.64 -12.59
C LEU A 30 5.37 -4.15 -13.43
N ASN A 31 4.99 -3.44 -14.50
CA ASN A 31 3.93 -3.85 -15.42
C ASN A 31 4.31 -5.11 -16.20
N TYR A 32 5.53 -5.20 -16.72
CA TYR A 32 6.04 -6.40 -17.39
C TYR A 32 6.03 -7.63 -16.46
N LYS A 33 6.34 -7.42 -15.17
CA LYS A 33 6.37 -8.47 -14.15
C LYS A 33 5.06 -8.65 -13.39
N ARG A 34 4.02 -7.85 -13.67
CA ARG A 34 2.78 -7.78 -12.87
C ARG A 34 2.14 -9.15 -12.69
N LYS A 35 1.98 -9.91 -13.79
CA LYS A 35 1.44 -11.29 -13.74
C LYS A 35 2.29 -12.25 -12.91
N GLN A 36 3.63 -12.10 -12.94
CA GLN A 36 4.53 -12.95 -12.16
C GLN A 36 4.45 -12.62 -10.67
N ILE A 37 4.38 -11.33 -10.33
CA ILE A 37 4.22 -10.86 -8.94
C ILE A 37 2.84 -11.24 -8.41
N GLU A 38 1.79 -11.09 -9.21
CA GLU A 38 0.42 -11.46 -8.85
C GLU A 38 0.31 -12.96 -8.57
N LYS A 39 0.86 -13.80 -9.45
CA LYS A 39 0.96 -15.24 -9.22
C LYS A 39 1.73 -15.55 -7.93
N PHE A 40 2.85 -14.86 -7.71
CA PHE A 40 3.63 -15.06 -6.49
C PHE A 40 2.82 -14.76 -5.22
N ILE A 41 2.08 -13.64 -5.19
CA ILE A 41 1.28 -13.22 -4.04
C ILE A 41 0.09 -14.15 -3.83
N ASN A 42 -0.64 -14.49 -4.89
CA ASN A 42 -1.90 -15.23 -4.80
C ASN A 42 -1.70 -16.74 -4.64
N GLU A 43 -0.67 -17.32 -5.27
CA GLU A 43 -0.48 -18.77 -5.37
C GLU A 43 0.83 -19.23 -4.71
N ASP A 44 1.98 -18.76 -5.20
CA ASP A 44 3.28 -19.34 -4.85
C ASP A 44 3.65 -19.12 -3.37
N LEU A 45 3.20 -18.01 -2.78
CA LEU A 45 3.48 -17.69 -1.37
C LEU A 45 2.98 -18.78 -0.43
N LYS A 46 1.75 -19.26 -0.64
CA LYS A 46 1.17 -20.35 0.16
C LYS A 46 1.98 -21.63 -0.02
N GLY A 47 2.32 -21.97 -1.27
CA GLY A 47 3.12 -23.15 -1.60
C GLY A 47 4.52 -23.11 -0.99
N LYS A 48 5.16 -21.93 -0.92
CA LYS A 48 6.48 -21.75 -0.29
C LYS A 48 6.43 -21.97 1.21
N VAL A 49 5.42 -21.42 1.90
CA VAL A 49 5.22 -21.69 3.33
C VAL A 49 4.96 -23.18 3.54
N GLU A 50 4.05 -23.77 2.77
CA GLU A 50 3.78 -25.22 2.84
C GLU A 50 5.03 -26.08 2.65
N SER A 51 5.86 -25.75 1.67
CA SER A 51 7.10 -26.48 1.37
C SER A 51 8.16 -26.30 2.45
N ALA A 52 8.25 -25.11 3.07
CA ALA A 52 9.18 -24.86 4.17
C ALA A 52 8.84 -25.72 5.40
N PHE A 53 7.55 -25.84 5.73
CA PHE A 53 7.09 -26.66 6.84
C PHE A 53 6.98 -28.15 6.50
N ALA A 54 6.95 -28.53 5.21
CA ALA A 54 6.96 -29.94 4.79
C ALA A 54 8.22 -30.69 5.25
N LYS A 55 9.36 -30.00 5.37
CA LYS A 55 10.60 -30.59 5.92
C LYS A 55 10.49 -30.93 7.41
N HIS A 56 9.61 -30.24 8.14
CA HIS A 56 9.35 -30.45 9.56
C HIS A 56 8.17 -31.40 9.81
N LYS A 57 7.27 -31.55 8.83
CA LYS A 57 6.29 -32.64 8.77
C LYS A 57 6.95 -33.93 8.26
N ASP A 58 7.71 -34.56 9.15
CA ASP A 58 8.30 -35.88 8.94
C ASP A 58 7.22 -36.89 8.48
N GLU A 59 7.53 -37.88 7.64
CA GLU A 59 6.53 -38.87 7.18
C GLU A 59 5.80 -39.58 8.33
N ARG A 60 6.44 -39.61 9.51
CA ARG A 60 5.89 -40.11 10.78
C ARG A 60 4.60 -39.40 11.20
N LEU A 61 4.47 -38.11 10.90
CA LEU A 61 3.35 -37.24 11.27
C LEU A 61 2.14 -37.37 10.34
N LYS A 62 2.32 -37.84 9.09
CA LYS A 62 1.24 -37.95 8.09
C LYS A 62 0.12 -38.94 8.45
N ASN A 63 0.36 -39.84 9.40
CA ASN A 63 -0.61 -40.85 9.86
C ASN A 63 -0.73 -40.89 11.38
N ILE A 64 -0.30 -39.83 12.07
CA ILE A 64 -0.24 -39.84 13.53
C ILE A 64 -1.62 -39.91 14.16
N ASP A 65 -2.63 -39.24 13.59
CA ASP A 65 -4.01 -39.34 14.08
C ASP A 65 -4.53 -40.78 13.99
N LYS A 66 -4.32 -41.47 12.85
CA LYS A 66 -4.73 -42.87 12.70
C LYS A 66 -3.99 -43.80 13.66
N LYS A 67 -2.69 -43.58 13.85
CA LYS A 67 -1.88 -44.38 14.80
C LYS A 67 -2.31 -44.12 16.25
N PHE A 68 -2.63 -42.88 16.58
CA PHE A 68 -3.08 -42.46 17.89
C PHE A 68 -4.44 -43.07 18.23
N GLU A 69 -5.42 -43.00 17.32
CA GLU A 69 -6.73 -43.65 17.50
C GLU A 69 -6.59 -45.18 17.62
N ASN A 70 -5.78 -45.82 16.76
CA ASN A 70 -5.54 -47.26 16.84
C ASN A 70 -4.92 -47.70 18.18
N ILE A 71 -4.00 -46.91 18.75
CA ILE A 71 -3.42 -47.23 20.05
C ILE A 71 -4.39 -46.95 21.19
N LYS A 72 -5.24 -45.93 21.06
CA LYS A 72 -6.33 -45.68 22.00
C LYS A 72 -7.31 -46.86 22.04
N GLU A 73 -7.72 -47.37 20.89
CA GLU A 73 -8.55 -48.58 20.79
C GLU A 73 -7.87 -49.81 21.39
N LYS A 74 -6.56 -50.01 21.13
CA LYS A 74 -5.80 -51.11 21.75
C LYS A 74 -5.74 -51.01 23.27
N ILE A 75 -5.60 -49.81 23.82
CA ILE A 75 -5.62 -49.58 25.27
C ILE A 75 -7.00 -49.93 25.82
N ILE A 76 -8.09 -49.47 25.18
CA ILE A 76 -9.46 -49.80 25.60
C ILE A 76 -9.69 -51.31 25.58
N GLN A 77 -9.24 -52.01 24.53
CA GLN A 77 -9.41 -53.46 24.40
C GLN A 77 -8.57 -54.27 25.41
N THR A 78 -7.39 -53.78 25.80
CA THR A 78 -6.46 -54.53 26.67
C THR A 78 -6.63 -54.18 28.15
N LEU A 79 -6.93 -52.92 28.46
CA LEU A 79 -6.92 -52.35 29.81
C LEU A 79 -8.30 -51.80 30.24
N GLY A 80 -9.29 -51.78 29.33
CA GLY A 80 -10.63 -51.23 29.57
C GLY A 80 -10.70 -49.71 29.46
N ASP A 81 -11.92 -49.18 29.35
CA ASP A 81 -12.17 -47.73 29.31
C ASP A 81 -11.68 -47.00 30.56
N GLU A 82 -11.55 -47.73 31.68
CA GLU A 82 -11.05 -47.20 32.95
C GLU A 82 -9.56 -46.84 32.92
N ALA A 83 -8.80 -47.22 31.87
CA ALA A 83 -7.39 -46.87 31.73
C ALA A 83 -7.16 -45.36 31.50
N PHE A 84 -8.19 -44.64 31.05
CA PHE A 84 -8.14 -43.20 30.80
C PHE A 84 -8.76 -42.39 31.94
N THR A 85 -8.23 -41.20 32.15
CA THR A 85 -8.80 -40.15 33.00
C THR A 85 -9.94 -39.43 32.26
N PRO A 86 -10.82 -38.69 32.96
CA PRO A 86 -11.88 -37.90 32.32
C PRO A 86 -11.39 -36.86 31.31
N ILE A 87 -10.11 -36.49 31.38
CA ILE A 87 -9.45 -35.49 30.51
C ILE A 87 -8.83 -36.16 29.27
N GLY A 88 -8.87 -37.50 29.17
CA GLY A 88 -8.35 -38.27 28.04
C GLY A 88 -6.89 -38.71 28.18
N ASP A 89 -6.25 -38.44 29.32
CA ASP A 89 -4.89 -38.90 29.63
C ASP A 89 -4.88 -40.29 30.26
N LEU A 90 -3.80 -41.04 30.02
CA LEU A 90 -3.61 -42.37 30.62
C LEU A 90 -3.35 -42.26 32.14
N LYS A 91 -4.03 -43.08 32.95
CA LYS A 91 -3.78 -43.12 34.42
C LYS A 91 -2.34 -43.56 34.72
N GLU A 92 -1.75 -43.02 35.79
CA GLU A 92 -0.35 -43.25 36.21
C GLU A 92 0.06 -44.73 36.28
N GLU A 93 -0.88 -45.58 36.70
CA GLU A 93 -0.70 -47.02 36.84
C GLU A 93 -0.35 -47.72 35.51
N TYR A 94 -0.88 -47.20 34.39
CA TYR A 94 -0.72 -47.80 33.06
C TYR A 94 0.39 -47.16 32.23
N LYS A 95 0.95 -46.02 32.66
CA LYS A 95 2.04 -45.31 31.96
C LYS A 95 3.33 -46.13 31.85
N LYS A 96 3.55 -47.07 32.78
CA LYS A 96 4.75 -47.94 32.77
C LYS A 96 4.64 -49.13 31.81
N THR A 97 3.44 -49.45 31.32
CA THR A 97 3.23 -50.55 30.36
C THR A 97 3.82 -50.21 29.00
N ASN A 98 4.18 -51.21 28.20
CA ASN A 98 4.71 -50.98 26.84
C ASN A 98 3.72 -50.18 25.97
N ILE A 99 2.42 -50.54 26.04
CA ILE A 99 1.36 -49.84 25.29
C ILE A 99 1.17 -48.41 25.81
N GLY A 100 1.30 -48.18 27.12
CA GLY A 100 1.25 -46.84 27.71
C GLY A 100 2.41 -45.94 27.27
N LYS A 101 3.63 -46.47 27.16
CA LYS A 101 4.79 -45.75 26.61
C LYS A 101 4.60 -45.40 25.14
N ASP A 102 4.06 -46.32 24.35
CA ASP A 102 3.74 -46.10 22.95
C ASP A 102 2.65 -45.02 22.77
N PHE A 103 1.65 -44.99 23.66
CA PHE A 103 0.64 -43.93 23.70
C PHE A 103 1.22 -42.56 24.03
N ILE A 104 2.07 -42.47 25.07
CA ILE A 104 2.71 -41.20 25.46
C ILE A 104 3.56 -40.64 24.32
N THR A 105 4.40 -41.48 23.72
CA THR A 105 5.26 -41.06 22.60
C THR A 105 4.45 -40.60 21.38
N LEU A 106 3.35 -41.29 21.04
CA LEU A 106 2.46 -40.83 19.97
C LEU A 106 1.67 -39.57 20.31
N LYS A 107 1.29 -39.40 21.58
CA LYS A 107 0.64 -38.17 22.07
C LYS A 107 1.58 -36.98 21.91
N GLU A 108 2.83 -37.11 22.35
CA GLU A 108 3.87 -36.08 22.21
C GLU A 108 4.08 -35.71 20.74
N GLN A 109 4.20 -36.71 19.85
CA GLN A 109 4.36 -36.45 18.42
C GLN A 109 3.11 -35.79 17.80
N LYS A 110 1.90 -36.10 18.28
CA LYS A 110 0.66 -35.45 17.85
C LYS A 110 0.62 -33.98 18.28
N GLU A 111 0.92 -33.70 19.54
CA GLU A 111 1.00 -32.33 20.06
C GLU A 111 2.07 -31.51 19.34
N GLU A 112 3.21 -32.12 18.98
CA GLU A 112 4.22 -31.49 18.14
C GLU A 112 3.71 -31.16 16.74
N ALA A 113 2.95 -32.08 16.11
CA ALA A 113 2.32 -31.84 14.81
C ALA A 113 1.34 -30.66 14.84
N GLU A 114 0.50 -30.60 15.88
CA GLU A 114 -0.50 -29.55 16.07
C GLU A 114 0.18 -28.18 16.28
N LYS A 115 1.26 -28.12 17.07
CA LYS A 115 2.07 -26.89 17.24
C LYS A 115 2.70 -26.43 15.93
N ILE A 116 3.20 -27.35 15.10
CA ILE A 116 3.76 -26.99 13.78
C ILE A 116 2.69 -26.36 12.88
N ASP A 117 1.47 -26.90 12.88
CA ASP A 117 0.36 -26.35 12.12
C ASP A 117 -0.11 -24.98 12.65
N GLU A 118 -0.09 -24.79 13.97
CA GLU A 118 -0.35 -23.49 14.59
C GLU A 118 0.70 -22.44 14.19
N ILE A 119 1.99 -22.79 14.29
CA ILE A 119 3.11 -21.91 13.87
C ILE A 119 2.96 -21.54 12.40
N LYS A 120 2.62 -22.49 11.53
CA LYS A 120 2.38 -22.25 10.10
C LYS A 120 1.27 -21.21 9.88
N GLY A 121 0.19 -21.26 10.67
CA GLY A 121 -0.89 -20.26 10.63
C GLY A 121 -0.44 -18.85 11.05
N ASN A 122 0.53 -18.77 11.96
CA ASN A 122 1.07 -17.53 12.50
C ASN A 122 2.11 -16.86 11.59
N VAL A 123 2.80 -17.61 10.72
CA VAL A 123 3.83 -17.09 9.79
C VAL A 123 3.33 -15.90 8.98
N PHE A 124 2.11 -15.96 8.43
CA PHE A 124 1.57 -14.85 7.63
C PHE A 124 1.33 -13.60 8.47
N ASN A 125 0.91 -13.77 9.72
CA ASN A 125 0.76 -12.66 10.66
C ASN A 125 2.11 -12.05 11.03
N ASP A 126 3.13 -12.87 11.25
CA ASP A 126 4.48 -12.40 11.56
C ASP A 126 5.11 -11.65 10.40
N LEU A 127 4.96 -12.16 9.17
CA LEU A 127 5.40 -11.48 7.95
C LEU A 127 4.64 -10.15 7.76
N TYR A 128 3.32 -10.16 7.93
CA TYR A 128 2.54 -8.92 7.88
C TYR A 128 3.04 -7.90 8.92
N ASN A 129 3.24 -8.32 10.16
CA ASN A 129 3.71 -7.46 11.23
C ASN A 129 5.12 -6.94 10.95
N PHE A 130 5.99 -7.75 10.34
CA PHE A 130 7.33 -7.32 9.95
C PHE A 130 7.24 -6.22 8.88
N PHE A 131 6.61 -6.48 7.74
CA PHE A 131 6.58 -5.51 6.65
C PHE A 131 5.80 -4.24 6.99
N SER A 132 4.64 -4.35 7.66
CA SER A 132 3.81 -3.19 8.03
C SER A 132 4.46 -2.28 9.07
N ARG A 133 5.48 -2.76 9.80
CA ARG A 133 6.25 -1.93 10.74
C ARG A 133 7.22 -0.99 10.05
N TYR A 134 7.72 -1.38 8.88
CA TYR A 134 8.77 -0.63 8.18
C TYR A 134 8.23 0.05 6.92
N TYR A 135 7.13 -0.43 6.35
CA TYR A 135 6.56 0.16 5.15
C TYR A 135 5.64 1.33 5.46
N GLU A 136 5.92 2.49 4.87
CA GLU A 136 5.09 3.69 4.96
C GLU A 136 5.06 4.44 3.62
N GLU A 137 3.86 4.63 3.05
CA GLU A 137 3.60 5.39 1.81
C GLU A 137 4.52 5.11 0.59
N GLY A 138 5.06 3.89 0.45
CA GLY A 138 5.94 3.53 -0.67
C GLY A 138 7.42 3.47 -0.31
N ASP A 139 7.76 3.79 0.94
CA ASP A 139 9.12 3.75 1.47
C ASP A 139 9.27 2.72 2.61
N PHE A 140 10.50 2.28 2.87
CA PHE A 140 10.85 1.45 4.01
C PHE A 140 11.67 2.27 5.00
N ILE A 141 11.03 2.68 6.11
CA ILE A 141 11.61 3.53 7.13
C ILE A 141 11.87 2.71 8.38
N PRO A 142 13.11 2.62 8.88
CA PRO A 142 13.38 1.99 10.16
C PRO A 142 12.82 2.86 11.28
N GLN A 143 11.90 2.30 12.04
CA GLN A 143 11.30 2.96 13.18
C GLN A 143 11.87 2.35 14.47
N TYR A 144 12.87 3.01 15.07
CA TYR A 144 13.51 2.57 16.31
C TYR A 144 12.55 2.70 17.50
N ARG A 145 11.74 1.67 17.74
CA ARG A 145 10.69 1.66 18.79
C ARG A 145 11.18 0.95 20.05
N TYR A 146 11.11 1.63 21.20
CA TYR A 146 11.43 1.06 22.52
C TYR A 146 10.29 0.21 23.11
N SER A 147 9.05 0.46 22.69
CA SER A 147 7.87 -0.23 23.22
C SER A 147 6.85 -0.57 22.13
N ILE A 148 6.36 -1.81 22.20
CA ILE A 148 5.34 -2.37 21.29
C ILE A 148 3.97 -1.73 21.53
N LYS A 149 3.66 -1.30 22.77
CA LYS A 149 2.31 -0.85 23.17
C LYS A 149 2.04 0.64 22.93
N GLY A 150 3.05 1.45 22.57
CA GLY A 150 2.87 2.90 22.48
C GLY A 150 3.76 3.61 21.48
N HIS A 151 4.41 2.87 20.56
CA HIS A 151 5.23 3.41 19.46
C HIS A 151 6.18 4.56 19.89
N LYS A 152 6.82 4.44 21.06
CA LYS A 152 7.78 5.45 21.54
C LYS A 152 9.14 5.22 20.89
N TYR A 153 9.66 6.23 20.22
CA TYR A 153 10.98 6.20 19.60
C TYR A 153 12.08 6.25 20.66
N ALA A 154 13.14 5.45 20.49
CA ALA A 154 14.37 5.59 21.25
C ALA A 154 15.41 6.30 20.40
N ILE A 155 16.02 7.35 20.97
CA ILE A 155 17.17 8.03 20.39
C ILE A 155 18.38 7.64 21.26
N PRO A 156 19.46 7.10 20.69
CA PRO A 156 20.68 6.82 21.46
C PRO A 156 21.20 8.13 22.05
N TYR A 157 21.56 8.16 23.33
CA TYR A 157 21.90 9.40 24.05
C TYR A 157 23.12 9.17 24.93
N ASN A 158 24.15 10.00 24.82
CA ASN A 158 25.42 9.84 25.53
C ASN A 158 25.66 10.92 26.60
N GLY A 159 24.63 11.68 26.97
CA GLY A 159 24.74 12.76 27.97
C GLY A 159 24.85 14.16 27.36
N GLU A 160 24.56 14.33 26.07
CA GLU A 160 24.59 15.65 25.42
C GLU A 160 23.46 16.56 25.92
N GLU A 161 23.68 17.86 26.16
CA GLU A 161 22.57 18.76 26.58
C GLU A 161 21.46 18.87 25.52
N VAL A 162 21.82 18.78 24.23
CA VAL A 162 20.90 18.76 23.09
C VAL A 162 21.36 17.69 22.09
N LYS A 163 20.44 16.83 21.65
CA LYS A 163 20.65 15.89 20.55
C LYS A 163 19.59 16.09 19.46
N LEU A 164 20.05 16.47 18.26
CA LEU A 164 19.26 16.40 17.04
C LEU A 164 19.50 15.03 16.41
N TYR A 165 18.43 14.28 16.14
CA TYR A 165 18.50 12.93 15.58
C TYR A 165 17.51 12.84 14.43
N TRP A 166 18.00 12.49 13.25
CA TRP A 166 17.17 12.34 12.06
C TRP A 166 16.63 10.92 12.01
N ALA A 167 15.36 10.75 11.64
CA ALA A 167 14.75 9.42 11.54
C ALA A 167 15.52 8.48 10.58
N ASN A 168 16.20 9.07 9.60
CA ASN A 168 17.01 8.39 8.59
C ASN A 168 18.53 8.40 8.88
N GLU A 169 18.96 8.68 10.12
CA GLU A 169 20.37 8.58 10.50
C GLU A 169 20.93 7.18 10.18
N ASP A 170 22.16 7.13 9.64
CA ASP A 170 22.84 5.95 9.10
C ASP A 170 22.16 5.21 7.93
N GLN A 171 21.18 5.82 7.27
CA GLN A 171 20.58 5.27 6.05
C GLN A 171 21.10 5.95 4.79
N TYR A 172 21.30 5.15 3.75
CA TYR A 172 21.38 5.66 2.39
C TYR A 172 19.99 6.15 1.98
N TYR A 173 19.74 7.45 2.12
CA TYR A 173 18.54 8.07 1.58
C TYR A 173 18.57 7.98 0.06
N ILE A 174 17.67 7.18 -0.50
CA ILE A 174 17.34 7.21 -1.91
C ILE A 174 16.12 8.11 -2.02
N LYS A 175 16.19 9.18 -2.81
CA LYS A 175 15.01 10.01 -3.04
C LYS A 175 13.94 9.15 -3.68
N THR A 176 12.87 8.87 -2.93
CA THR A 176 11.67 8.23 -3.46
C THR A 176 11.12 9.14 -4.56
N GLY A 177 10.99 8.60 -5.77
CA GLY A 177 10.48 9.33 -6.94
C GLY A 177 9.03 9.78 -6.74
N LEU A 178 8.48 10.52 -7.70
CA LEU A 178 7.07 10.86 -7.64
C LEU A 178 6.23 9.58 -7.80
N LEU A 179 5.33 9.38 -6.86
CA LEU A 179 4.45 8.23 -6.86
C LEU A 179 3.13 8.57 -7.56
N PHE A 180 2.93 8.05 -8.77
CA PHE A 180 1.74 8.32 -9.57
C PHE A 180 0.64 7.28 -9.30
N ARG A 181 0.08 7.30 -8.10
CA ARG A 181 -1.10 6.47 -7.75
C ARG A 181 -2.38 7.04 -8.34
N ASP A 182 -3.29 6.14 -8.69
CA ASP A 182 -4.65 6.53 -9.03
C ASP A 182 -5.32 7.16 -7.81
N TYR A 183 -5.91 8.35 -7.99
CA TYR A 183 -6.62 9.06 -6.94
C TYR A 183 -8.12 8.90 -7.14
N THR A 184 -8.76 8.12 -6.26
CA THR A 184 -10.17 7.78 -6.38
C THR A 184 -11.01 8.48 -5.31
N PHE A 185 -12.16 9.04 -5.71
CA PHE A 185 -13.18 9.56 -4.81
C PHE A 185 -14.59 9.32 -5.36
N LYS A 186 -15.61 9.52 -4.52
CA LYS A 186 -17.03 9.35 -4.91
C LYS A 186 -17.70 10.71 -5.13
N ALA A 187 -18.49 10.80 -6.20
CA ALA A 187 -19.36 11.93 -6.50
C ALA A 187 -20.80 11.40 -6.71
N GLY A 188 -21.59 11.41 -5.63
CA GLY A 188 -22.91 10.75 -5.62
C GLY A 188 -22.77 9.23 -5.76
N SER A 189 -23.45 8.65 -6.75
CA SER A 189 -23.34 7.23 -7.11
C SER A 189 -22.12 6.90 -7.99
N ASN A 190 -21.39 7.92 -8.46
CA ASN A 190 -20.30 7.74 -9.41
C ASN A 190 -18.94 7.68 -8.72
N LYS A 191 -18.05 6.86 -9.28
CA LYS A 191 -16.64 6.79 -8.92
C LYS A 191 -15.84 7.68 -9.86
N VAL A 192 -15.02 8.57 -9.32
CA VAL A 192 -14.13 9.44 -10.11
C VAL A 192 -12.69 9.05 -9.81
N VAL A 193 -11.91 8.80 -10.85
CA VAL A 193 -10.52 8.37 -10.80
C VAL A 193 -9.66 9.39 -11.53
N PHE A 194 -8.71 10.01 -10.84
CA PHE A 194 -7.64 10.76 -11.48
C PHE A 194 -6.47 9.82 -11.72
N ARG A 195 -6.09 9.67 -12.98
CA ARG A 195 -5.04 8.75 -13.41
C ARG A 195 -3.95 9.53 -14.13
N THR A 196 -2.70 9.31 -13.76
CA THR A 196 -1.58 9.81 -14.56
C THR A 196 -1.31 8.78 -15.67
N VAL A 197 -1.22 9.21 -16.93
CA VAL A 197 -0.95 8.32 -18.08
C VAL A 197 0.44 8.51 -18.66
N SER A 198 1.06 9.67 -18.42
CA SER A 198 2.43 9.95 -18.83
C SER A 198 3.07 10.86 -17.81
N ALA A 199 4.35 10.63 -17.49
CA ALA A 199 5.12 11.55 -16.67
C ALA A 199 6.58 11.61 -17.11
N LYS A 200 7.18 12.78 -16.93
CA LYS A 200 8.60 13.02 -17.14
C LYS A 200 9.28 13.16 -15.77
N GLU A 201 10.16 12.23 -15.43
CA GLU A 201 10.97 12.27 -14.21
C GLU A 201 12.45 12.59 -14.52
N GLU A 202 13.16 13.13 -13.53
CA GLU A 202 14.62 13.22 -13.58
C GLU A 202 15.21 11.81 -13.44
N LEU A 203 16.25 11.50 -14.20
CA LEU A 203 17.05 10.31 -13.93
C LEU A 203 18.01 10.60 -12.78
N GLY A 204 17.79 9.99 -11.61
CA GLY A 204 18.68 10.07 -10.45
C GLY A 204 18.44 11.29 -9.55
N SER A 205 19.44 11.65 -8.73
CA SER A 205 19.35 12.72 -7.72
C SER A 205 19.63 14.13 -8.28
N ASN A 206 19.41 14.35 -9.57
CA ASN A 206 19.64 15.64 -10.19
C ASN A 206 18.46 16.57 -9.88
N LYS A 207 18.76 17.85 -9.61
CA LYS A 207 17.72 18.88 -9.45
C LYS A 207 17.12 19.18 -10.81
N ALA A 208 15.79 19.10 -10.91
CA ALA A 208 15.09 19.49 -12.12
C ALA A 208 15.40 20.95 -12.50
N THR A 209 15.84 21.15 -13.74
CA THR A 209 16.12 22.49 -14.29
C THR A 209 14.86 23.26 -14.64
N LYS A 210 13.71 22.57 -14.77
CA LYS A 210 12.41 23.14 -15.11
C LYS A 210 11.31 22.53 -14.26
N GLN A 211 10.39 23.37 -13.81
CA GLN A 211 9.22 22.95 -13.06
C GLN A 211 8.26 22.14 -13.96
N ARG A 212 7.66 21.10 -13.39
CA ARG A 212 6.69 20.21 -14.06
C ARG A 212 5.32 20.36 -13.42
N PHE A 213 4.28 20.14 -14.21
CA PHE A 213 2.89 20.38 -13.84
C PHE A 213 2.02 19.21 -14.23
N PHE A 214 0.97 18.99 -13.46
CA PHE A 214 -0.14 18.13 -13.86
C PHE A 214 -1.05 18.89 -14.81
N ILE A 215 -1.27 18.33 -16.00
CA ILE A 215 -2.19 18.84 -17.01
C ILE A 215 -3.07 17.70 -17.52
N LEU A 216 -4.20 18.01 -18.13
CA LEU A 216 -5.06 17.01 -18.75
C LEU A 216 -4.34 16.34 -19.93
N ASP A 217 -4.67 15.08 -20.19
CA ASP A 217 -4.17 14.36 -21.35
C ASP A 217 -4.64 14.99 -22.67
N ASP A 218 -3.74 15.08 -23.64
CA ASP A 218 -4.00 15.74 -24.93
C ASP A 218 -4.94 14.92 -25.83
N GLU A 219 -4.95 13.59 -25.70
CA GLU A 219 -5.73 12.69 -26.56
C GLU A 219 -7.08 12.32 -25.94
N ASN A 220 -7.07 11.79 -24.71
CA ASN A 220 -8.26 11.26 -24.04
C ASN A 220 -8.37 11.76 -22.59
N PRO A 221 -8.60 13.06 -22.37
CA PRO A 221 -8.58 13.69 -21.04
C PRO A 221 -9.65 13.16 -20.09
N ILE A 222 -10.81 12.73 -20.61
CA ILE A 222 -11.95 12.24 -19.82
C ILE A 222 -12.58 11.05 -20.51
N GLU A 223 -12.82 10.00 -19.74
CA GLU A 223 -13.57 8.82 -20.13
C GLU A 223 -14.71 8.59 -19.13
N GLU A 224 -15.91 8.30 -19.65
CA GLU A 224 -17.11 8.04 -18.86
C GLU A 224 -17.67 6.66 -19.21
N GLU A 225 -17.66 5.73 -18.25
CA GLU A 225 -18.21 4.38 -18.41
C GLU A 225 -19.02 3.96 -17.18
N ASN A 226 -20.29 3.58 -17.34
CA ASN A 226 -21.08 2.81 -16.36
C ASN A 226 -20.93 3.22 -14.87
N ASN A 227 -21.01 4.53 -14.57
CA ASN A 227 -20.83 5.17 -13.26
C ASN A 227 -19.38 5.37 -12.78
N GLU A 228 -18.41 5.22 -13.67
CA GLU A 228 -17.00 5.55 -13.46
C GLU A 228 -16.57 6.66 -14.42
N ILE A 229 -15.84 7.64 -13.89
CA ILE A 229 -15.21 8.71 -14.66
C ILE A 229 -13.71 8.62 -14.45
N ILE A 230 -12.97 8.49 -15.53
CA ILE A 230 -11.51 8.51 -15.51
C ILE A 230 -11.06 9.84 -16.11
N VAL A 231 -10.43 10.69 -15.29
CA VAL A 231 -9.76 11.91 -15.73
C VAL A 231 -8.28 11.62 -15.85
N ARG A 232 -7.74 11.74 -17.06
CA ARG A 232 -6.35 11.39 -17.38
C ARG A 232 -5.47 12.62 -17.37
N PHE A 233 -4.30 12.48 -16.76
CA PHE A 233 -3.32 13.55 -16.57
C PHE A 233 -1.94 13.17 -17.13
N GLN A 234 -1.21 14.17 -17.58
CA GLN A 234 0.22 14.10 -17.85
C GLN A 234 0.98 14.93 -16.82
N TYR A 235 2.15 14.47 -16.38
CA TYR A 235 3.05 15.22 -15.52
C TYR A 235 4.33 15.61 -16.28
N ARG A 236 4.36 16.83 -16.83
CA ARG A 236 5.44 17.29 -17.71
C ARG A 236 5.70 18.79 -17.61
N GLU A 237 6.76 19.24 -18.28
CA GLU A 237 7.03 20.67 -18.50
C GLU A 237 5.96 21.25 -19.44
N LEU A 238 5.67 22.55 -19.28
CA LEU A 238 4.77 23.27 -20.16
C LEU A 238 5.54 23.95 -21.30
N PHE A 239 4.99 23.93 -22.51
CA PHE A 239 5.53 24.65 -23.67
C PHE A 239 4.75 25.96 -23.92
N GLU A 240 5.46 27.04 -24.28
CA GLU A 240 4.89 28.41 -24.35
C GLU A 240 3.67 28.57 -25.27
N ASN A 241 3.54 27.70 -26.26
CA ASN A 241 2.51 27.71 -27.30
C ASN A 241 1.25 26.90 -26.96
N GLU A 242 1.21 26.22 -25.81
CA GLU A 242 0.06 25.43 -25.38
C GLU A 242 -1.15 26.30 -25.00
N ASP A 243 -2.35 25.81 -25.31
CA ASP A 243 -3.60 26.55 -25.05
C ASP A 243 -3.83 26.78 -23.55
N ILE A 244 -3.42 25.84 -22.69
CA ILE A 244 -3.51 26.02 -21.24
C ILE A 244 -2.68 27.20 -20.73
N ILE A 245 -1.54 27.53 -21.37
CA ILE A 245 -0.75 28.72 -21.04
C ILE A 245 -1.46 29.98 -21.51
N LYS A 246 -2.10 29.96 -22.69
CA LYS A 246 -2.89 31.10 -23.19
C LYS A 246 -4.05 31.40 -22.25
N ASP A 247 -4.80 30.37 -21.85
CA ASP A 247 -5.89 30.45 -20.87
C ASP A 247 -5.38 31.02 -19.53
N TYR A 248 -4.23 30.54 -19.05
CA TYR A 248 -3.60 31.03 -17.83
C TYR A 248 -3.23 32.51 -17.92
N LYS A 249 -2.61 32.93 -19.02
CA LYS A 249 -2.25 34.34 -19.25
C LYS A 249 -3.50 35.21 -19.39
N GLN A 250 -4.59 34.71 -19.96
CA GLN A 250 -5.84 35.45 -20.08
C GLN A 250 -6.55 35.61 -18.74
N LYS A 251 -6.59 34.56 -17.93
CA LYS A 251 -7.34 34.52 -16.66
C LYS A 251 -6.61 35.19 -15.50
N PHE A 252 -5.27 35.11 -15.47
CA PHE A 252 -4.46 35.55 -14.32
C PHE A 252 -3.43 36.64 -14.61
N ARG A 253 -3.44 37.28 -15.79
CA ARG A 253 -2.63 38.49 -15.99
C ARG A 253 -3.20 39.64 -15.18
N ASP A 254 -2.45 40.04 -14.15
CA ASP A 254 -2.58 41.32 -13.49
C ASP A 254 -2.39 42.46 -14.51
N ASN A 255 -3.40 43.32 -14.64
CA ASN A 255 -3.21 44.69 -15.09
C ASN A 255 -2.33 45.42 -14.07
N GLY A 256 -1.01 45.45 -14.28
CA GLY A 256 -0.13 46.42 -13.63
C GLY A 256 1.08 45.87 -12.88
N SER A 257 2.16 45.63 -13.62
CA SER A 257 3.51 46.00 -13.16
C SER A 257 4.44 46.07 -14.37
N LYS A 258 4.54 47.28 -14.95
CA LYS A 258 5.73 47.67 -15.71
C LYS A 258 6.91 47.63 -14.74
N SER A 259 7.68 46.55 -14.78
CA SER A 259 8.96 46.46 -14.11
C SER A 259 10.01 46.51 -15.19
N ASN A 260 10.67 47.66 -15.33
CA ASN A 260 11.73 47.92 -16.29
C ASN A 260 13.06 47.25 -15.89
N ASN A 261 13.06 45.97 -15.53
CA ASN A 261 14.28 45.18 -15.33
C ASN A 261 14.11 43.86 -16.08
N GLU A 262 14.88 43.69 -17.16
CA GLU A 262 14.76 42.60 -18.15
C GLU A 262 15.26 41.23 -17.67
N GLU A 263 15.60 41.06 -16.39
CA GLU A 263 16.21 39.80 -15.91
C GLU A 263 15.43 39.02 -14.84
N ASP A 264 14.25 39.46 -14.37
CA ASP A 264 13.69 38.83 -13.15
C ASP A 264 12.15 38.79 -12.97
N LYS A 265 11.34 38.63 -14.04
CA LYS A 265 9.88 38.42 -13.89
C LYS A 265 9.26 37.42 -14.87
N GLY A 266 9.70 36.17 -14.79
CA GLY A 266 8.79 35.07 -15.12
C GLY A 266 7.78 34.92 -13.98
N SER A 267 6.50 35.25 -14.19
CA SER A 267 5.46 34.86 -13.22
C SER A 267 5.53 33.35 -13.06
N GLN A 268 6.08 32.87 -11.95
CA GLN A 268 6.21 31.45 -11.69
C GLN A 268 4.81 30.83 -11.72
N ILE A 269 4.56 29.97 -12.71
CA ILE A 269 3.26 29.32 -12.91
C ILE A 269 2.99 28.47 -11.67
N LYS A 270 1.78 28.60 -11.11
CA LYS A 270 1.36 27.82 -9.93
C LYS A 270 0.38 26.74 -10.34
N GLN A 271 0.59 25.52 -9.86
CA GLN A 271 -0.31 24.38 -10.11
C GLN A 271 -1.74 24.65 -9.65
N GLU A 272 -1.92 25.32 -8.50
CA GLU A 272 -3.25 25.67 -7.97
C GLU A 272 -4.07 26.51 -8.97
N ARG A 273 -3.43 27.49 -9.63
CA ARG A 273 -4.08 28.32 -10.65
C ARG A 273 -4.34 27.55 -11.95
N LEU A 274 -3.47 26.61 -12.32
CA LEU A 274 -3.74 25.70 -13.45
C LEU A 274 -4.93 24.80 -13.15
N ASN A 275 -5.07 24.35 -11.89
CA ASN A 275 -6.19 23.51 -11.47
C ASN A 275 -7.55 24.21 -11.64
N GLU A 276 -7.63 25.54 -11.47
CA GLU A 276 -8.85 26.30 -11.76
C GLU A 276 -9.27 26.21 -13.23
N ILE A 277 -8.31 26.24 -14.16
CA ILE A 277 -8.57 26.10 -15.60
C ILE A 277 -8.91 24.65 -15.95
N ILE A 278 -8.16 23.71 -15.37
CA ILE A 278 -8.37 22.28 -15.56
C ILE A 278 -9.77 21.88 -15.07
N GLN A 279 -10.22 22.41 -13.94
CA GLN A 279 -11.55 22.19 -13.40
C GLN A 279 -12.64 22.61 -14.40
N GLU A 280 -12.52 23.80 -14.98
CA GLU A 280 -13.45 24.27 -16.01
C GLU A 280 -13.45 23.36 -17.23
N LYS A 281 -12.27 22.94 -17.71
CA LYS A 281 -12.15 21.99 -18.82
C LYS A 281 -12.77 20.63 -18.49
N ILE A 282 -12.60 20.14 -17.25
CA ILE A 282 -13.22 18.89 -16.81
C ILE A 282 -14.75 19.01 -16.85
N ILE A 283 -15.31 20.05 -16.23
CA ILE A 283 -16.76 20.23 -16.18
C ILE A 283 -17.36 20.43 -17.58
N ASN A 284 -16.69 21.16 -18.46
CA ASN A 284 -17.18 21.43 -19.81
C ASN A 284 -17.17 20.19 -20.71
N ASN A 285 -16.20 19.29 -20.52
CA ASN A 285 -16.06 18.08 -21.34
C ASN A 285 -16.90 16.89 -20.82
N LEU A 286 -17.42 16.96 -19.60
CA LEU A 286 -18.34 15.94 -19.09
C LEU A 286 -19.66 15.95 -19.85
N LYS A 287 -20.19 14.78 -20.19
CA LYS A 287 -21.47 14.61 -20.89
C LYS A 287 -22.64 14.57 -19.91
N ASN A 288 -22.45 13.97 -18.72
CA ASN A 288 -23.52 13.77 -17.75
C ASN A 288 -23.71 14.98 -16.81
N ASP A 289 -24.81 15.71 -16.98
CA ASP A 289 -25.11 16.91 -16.18
C ASP A 289 -25.35 16.62 -14.68
N ASN A 290 -25.86 15.43 -14.33
CA ASN A 290 -26.01 15.06 -12.92
C ASN A 290 -24.65 14.99 -12.22
N ILE A 291 -23.62 14.51 -12.91
CA ILE A 291 -22.28 14.39 -12.34
C ILE A 291 -21.63 15.76 -12.20
N LYS A 292 -21.82 16.65 -13.18
CA LYS A 292 -21.36 18.05 -13.09
C LYS A 292 -21.88 18.71 -11.81
N LEU A 293 -23.17 18.54 -11.50
CA LEU A 293 -23.79 19.07 -10.28
C LEU A 293 -23.11 18.53 -9.00
N PHE A 294 -22.81 17.24 -8.94
CA PHE A 294 -22.11 16.66 -7.78
C PHE A 294 -20.67 17.16 -7.65
N LEU A 295 -19.96 17.31 -8.77
CA LEU A 295 -18.57 17.78 -8.80
C LEU A 295 -18.45 19.28 -8.45
N GLN A 296 -19.44 20.09 -8.82
CA GLN A 296 -19.51 21.51 -8.50
C GLN A 296 -20.14 21.81 -7.13
N LYS A 297 -20.65 20.79 -6.44
CA LYS A 297 -21.25 20.96 -5.10
C LYS A 297 -20.21 21.51 -4.12
N GLU A 298 -20.65 22.44 -3.26
CA GLU A 298 -19.87 22.91 -2.12
C GLU A 298 -19.44 21.72 -1.24
N TYR A 299 -18.13 21.61 -1.00
CA TYR A 299 -17.56 20.57 -0.16
C TYR A 299 -17.01 21.14 1.15
N LYS A 300 -16.21 22.21 1.06
CA LYS A 300 -15.59 22.91 2.19
C LYS A 300 -15.45 24.39 1.88
N ARG A 301 -15.11 25.17 2.91
CA ARG A 301 -14.67 26.55 2.76
C ARG A 301 -13.22 26.69 3.19
N ASP A 302 -12.48 27.57 2.53
CA ASP A 302 -11.10 27.88 2.90
C ASP A 302 -11.02 28.80 4.13
N SER A 303 -9.81 29.14 4.56
CA SER A 303 -9.58 30.06 5.69
C SER A 303 -10.05 31.50 5.45
N LYS A 304 -10.41 31.84 4.21
CA LYS A 304 -10.92 33.14 3.77
C LYS A 304 -12.43 33.08 3.45
N ASP A 305 -13.11 32.00 3.84
CA ASP A 305 -14.52 31.75 3.60
C ASP A 305 -14.92 31.61 2.11
N ASN A 306 -13.95 31.35 1.22
CA ASN A 306 -14.23 31.02 -0.17
C ASN A 306 -14.76 29.58 -0.28
N LEU A 307 -15.79 29.41 -1.10
CA LEU A 307 -16.37 28.10 -1.40
C LEU A 307 -15.42 27.25 -2.23
N ILE A 308 -15.09 26.06 -1.73
CA ILE A 308 -14.32 25.04 -2.45
C ILE A 308 -15.28 23.94 -2.91
N THR A 309 -15.29 23.70 -4.22
CA THR A 309 -16.11 22.62 -4.80
C THR A 309 -15.50 21.24 -4.53
N LEU A 310 -16.32 20.18 -4.64
CA LEU A 310 -15.83 18.80 -4.49
C LEU A 310 -14.67 18.50 -5.45
N LEU A 311 -14.81 18.88 -6.72
CA LEU A 311 -13.79 18.66 -7.74
C LEU A 311 -12.49 19.42 -7.43
N GLU A 312 -12.61 20.69 -7.07
CA GLU A 312 -11.45 21.54 -6.72
C GLU A 312 -10.66 20.98 -5.54
N TYR A 313 -11.36 20.57 -4.47
CA TYR A 313 -10.72 19.98 -3.29
C TYR A 313 -9.90 18.74 -3.65
N HIS A 314 -10.51 17.83 -4.41
CA HIS A 314 -9.87 16.58 -4.80
C HIS A 314 -8.74 16.81 -5.81
N LEU A 315 -8.91 17.73 -6.76
CA LEU A 315 -7.90 18.07 -7.77
C LEU A 315 -6.66 18.69 -7.11
N ASN A 316 -6.85 19.69 -6.24
CA ASN A 316 -5.75 20.30 -5.50
C ASN A 316 -5.02 19.28 -4.61
N ARG A 317 -5.76 18.36 -3.97
CA ARG A 317 -5.15 17.30 -3.15
C ARG A 317 -4.35 16.31 -3.99
N PHE A 318 -4.86 15.91 -5.16
CA PHE A 318 -4.17 15.02 -6.08
C PHE A 318 -2.87 15.64 -6.59
N THR A 319 -2.91 16.87 -7.09
CA THR A 319 -1.72 17.52 -7.64
C THR A 319 -0.72 17.91 -6.55
N ALA A 320 -1.18 18.24 -5.34
CA ALA A 320 -0.29 18.62 -4.23
C ALA A 320 0.40 17.43 -3.58
N LYS A 321 -0.26 16.26 -3.44
CA LYS A 321 0.35 15.06 -2.83
C LYS A 321 1.61 14.64 -3.58
N ASN A 322 1.64 14.88 -4.88
CA ASN A 322 2.74 14.50 -5.75
C ASN A 322 3.86 15.58 -5.81
N THR A 323 3.60 16.83 -5.41
CA THR A 323 4.59 17.93 -5.56
C THR A 323 5.23 18.42 -4.26
N LYS A 324 4.95 17.79 -3.12
CA LYS A 324 5.56 18.17 -1.83
C LYS A 324 6.77 17.30 -1.55
N ASP A 325 7.94 17.92 -1.39
CA ASP A 325 9.05 17.28 -0.69
C ASP A 325 8.66 17.15 0.80
N TYR A 326 9.04 16.03 1.43
CA TYR A 326 8.69 15.66 2.82
C TYR A 326 9.07 16.73 3.87
#